data_AF-A0A669C476-F1
#
_entry.id   AF-A0A669C476-F1
#
_cell.length_a   1.000
_cell.length_b   1.000
_cell.length_c   1.000
_cell.angle_alpha   90.00
_cell.angle_beta   90.00
_cell.angle_gamma   90.00
#
_symmetry.space_group_name_H-M   'P 1'
#
loop_
_entity.id
_entity.type
_entity.pdbx_description
1 polymer ?
#
loop_
_entity_poly.entity_id
_entity_poly.type
_entity_poly.pdbx_seq_one_letter_code
_entity_poly.pdbx_strand_id
1 'polypeptide(L)'
;MTMADKTQKNEGLQLKREIGLIGGVAIVSGTMIGSGIFMSPQYVLAYVGSPGASMLIWVFSGVVALFAALSYTELGTLIPESGGEFTYILRIYGSFPAFFTAITFMLLLKPFSIAAKAMTIAKYVMAPFYPGCPPPQLAVKCFAAFSILVVAMTNILNVRLALRVQVIFLVAKVFSLTFIVIGGLVEVIQSSTVIEENFDVENAFQGTEYSVGTLGMAFYQGLWSYGGWCNLNYVTEELNKPEVRLKGSEVT
;
A
#
# COMPACT_ATOMS: atom_id res chain seq x y z
N MET A 1 50.83 16.02 -32.99
CA MET A 1 49.51 16.06 -33.65
C MET A 1 48.61 15.12 -32.86
N THR A 2 47.84 15.75 -31.96
CA THR A 2 46.62 15.29 -31.26
C THR A 2 46.52 13.86 -30.72
N MET A 3 46.59 13.79 -29.39
CA MET A 3 45.96 12.77 -28.55
C MET A 3 44.45 12.71 -28.85
N ALA A 4 43.96 11.53 -29.21
CA ALA A 4 42.52 11.25 -29.23
C ALA A 4 42.11 10.81 -27.82
N ASP A 5 41.61 11.77 -27.06
CA ASP A 5 40.85 11.61 -25.83
C ASP A 5 39.66 10.68 -26.10
N LYS A 6 39.75 9.43 -25.60
CA LYS A 6 38.59 8.55 -25.50
C LYS A 6 37.82 8.99 -24.26
N THR A 7 36.94 9.97 -24.44
CA THR A 7 35.95 10.35 -23.43
C THR A 7 35.08 9.13 -23.15
N GLN A 8 35.36 8.46 -22.03
CA GLN A 8 34.58 7.35 -21.50
C GLN A 8 33.22 7.92 -21.09
N LYS A 9 32.26 7.89 -22.01
CA LYS A 9 30.88 8.28 -21.74
C LYS A 9 30.38 7.33 -20.65
N ASN A 10 30.11 7.88 -19.47
CA ASN A 10 29.44 7.18 -18.38
C ASN A 10 28.05 6.79 -18.90
N GLU A 11 27.95 5.63 -19.57
CA GLU A 11 26.69 4.97 -19.84
C GLU A 11 26.16 4.47 -18.50
N GLY A 12 25.50 5.37 -17.77
CA GLY A 12 24.69 4.99 -16.62
C GLY A 12 23.74 3.88 -17.06
N LEU A 13 23.59 2.85 -16.21
CA LEU A 13 22.68 1.74 -16.45
C LEU A 13 21.27 2.27 -16.76
N GLN A 14 20.90 2.32 -18.04
CA GLN A 14 19.55 2.73 -18.44
C GLN A 14 18.62 1.53 -18.37
N LEU A 15 17.57 1.64 -17.56
CA LEU A 15 16.54 0.61 -17.46
C LEU A 15 15.76 0.51 -18.77
N LYS A 16 15.41 -0.72 -19.17
CA LYS A 16 14.68 -0.94 -20.42
C LYS A 16 13.21 -0.58 -20.23
N ARG A 17 12.69 0.30 -21.09
CA ARG A 17 11.28 0.73 -21.08
C ARG A 17 10.37 -0.40 -21.57
N GLU A 18 9.88 -1.23 -20.65
CA GLU A 18 8.98 -2.36 -20.97
C GLU A 18 7.58 -2.20 -20.39
N ILE A 19 7.38 -1.31 -19.40
CA ILE A 19 6.10 -1.18 -18.69
C ILE A 19 5.17 -0.23 -19.46
N GLY A 20 4.15 -0.79 -20.13
CA GLY A 20 3.06 -0.02 -20.74
C GLY A 20 1.95 0.36 -19.74
N LEU A 21 0.92 1.08 -20.21
CA LEU A 21 -0.21 1.57 -19.39
C LEU A 21 -0.87 0.46 -18.55
N ILE A 22 -1.18 -0.67 -19.17
CA ILE A 22 -1.83 -1.81 -18.50
C ILE A 22 -0.88 -2.39 -17.43
N GLY A 23 0.41 -2.45 -17.71
CA GLY A 23 1.43 -2.87 -16.75
C GLY A 23 1.52 -1.90 -15.57
N GLY A 24 1.51 -0.59 -15.81
CA GLY A 24 1.51 0.43 -14.75
C GLY A 24 0.26 0.35 -13.86
N VAL A 25 -0.93 0.23 -14.45
CA VAL A 25 -2.18 0.05 -13.69
C VAL A 25 -2.14 -1.25 -12.89
N ALA A 26 -1.63 -2.34 -13.45
CA ALA A 26 -1.49 -3.62 -12.74
C ALA A 26 -0.50 -3.53 -11.57
N ILE A 27 0.60 -2.80 -11.71
CA ILE A 27 1.59 -2.57 -10.65
C ILE A 27 0.98 -1.72 -9.52
N VAL A 28 0.30 -0.62 -9.85
CA VAL A 28 -0.32 0.25 -8.84
C VAL A 28 -1.44 -0.50 -8.11
N SER A 29 -2.38 -1.10 -8.85
CA SER A 29 -3.49 -1.85 -8.23
C SER A 29 -3.02 -3.06 -7.43
N GLY A 30 -2.05 -3.82 -7.94
CA GLY A 30 -1.49 -4.99 -7.25
C GLY A 30 -0.68 -4.64 -5.99
N THR A 31 -0.14 -3.42 -5.90
CA THR A 31 0.59 -2.97 -4.71
C THR A 31 -0.30 -2.24 -3.71
N MET A 32 -1.31 -1.49 -4.16
CA MET A 32 -2.30 -0.84 -3.30
C MET A 32 -3.25 -1.85 -2.65
N ILE A 33 -3.69 -2.89 -3.38
CA ILE A 33 -4.55 -3.94 -2.83
C ILE A 33 -3.70 -4.89 -1.97
N GLY A 34 -3.48 -4.47 -0.73
CA GLY A 34 -2.60 -5.12 0.23
C GLY A 34 -3.33 -5.94 1.29
N SER A 35 -2.57 -6.32 2.33
CA SER A 35 -3.15 -6.93 3.54
C SER A 35 -3.88 -5.92 4.43
N GLY A 36 -3.78 -4.62 4.14
CA GLY A 36 -4.39 -3.55 4.93
C GLY A 36 -5.89 -3.73 5.06
N ILE A 37 -6.60 -4.04 3.97
CA ILE A 37 -8.06 -4.19 3.99
C ILE A 37 -8.56 -5.33 4.89
N PHE A 38 -7.76 -6.35 5.17
CA PHE A 38 -8.16 -7.40 6.10
C PHE A 38 -8.02 -6.97 7.56
N MET A 39 -7.13 -6.02 7.84
CA MET A 39 -6.73 -5.64 9.19
C MET A 39 -7.28 -4.27 9.64
N SER A 40 -7.32 -3.28 8.75
CA SER A 40 -7.73 -1.91 9.06
C SER A 40 -9.21 -1.75 9.43
N PRO A 41 -10.20 -2.49 8.86
CA PRO A 41 -11.62 -2.27 9.17
C PRO A 41 -11.94 -2.39 10.67
N GLN A 42 -11.42 -3.41 11.36
CA GLN A 42 -11.61 -3.56 12.81
C GLN A 42 -11.04 -2.38 13.60
N TYR A 43 -9.91 -1.79 13.16
CA TYR A 43 -9.29 -0.66 13.86
C TYR A 43 -10.01 0.64 13.54
N VAL A 44 -10.41 0.87 12.29
CA VAL A 44 -11.20 2.05 11.89
C VAL A 44 -12.51 2.06 12.68
N LEU A 45 -13.22 0.94 12.73
CA LEU A 45 -14.48 0.82 13.48
C LEU A 45 -14.25 0.99 14.99
N ALA A 46 -13.21 0.38 15.56
CA ALA A 46 -12.90 0.52 16.99
C ALA A 46 -12.53 1.96 17.40
N TYR A 47 -11.90 2.74 16.52
CA TYR A 47 -11.59 4.15 16.80
C TYR A 47 -12.79 5.08 16.62
N VAL A 48 -13.63 4.83 15.60
CA VAL A 48 -14.73 5.72 15.22
C VAL A 48 -16.03 5.38 15.94
N GLY A 49 -16.20 4.14 16.38
CA GLY A 49 -17.33 3.68 17.19
C GLY A 49 -18.59 3.30 16.42
N SER A 50 -18.78 3.80 15.19
CA SER A 50 -19.99 3.53 14.40
C SER A 50 -19.70 3.09 12.95
N PRO A 51 -20.56 2.23 12.36
CA PRO A 51 -20.38 1.74 11.00
C PRO A 51 -20.50 2.84 9.94
N GLY A 52 -21.46 3.76 10.08
CA GLY A 52 -21.68 4.88 9.15
C GLY A 52 -20.48 5.82 9.08
N ALA A 53 -19.94 6.23 10.23
CA ALA A 53 -18.76 7.07 10.24
C ALA A 53 -17.49 6.31 9.79
N SER A 54 -17.39 4.99 10.03
CA SER A 54 -16.30 4.18 9.47
C SER A 54 -16.27 4.21 7.93
N MET A 55 -17.44 4.15 7.28
CA MET A 55 -17.56 4.25 5.82
C MET A 55 -17.11 5.63 5.30
N LEU A 56 -17.45 6.71 6.01
CA LEU A 56 -16.97 8.05 5.68
C LEU A 56 -15.43 8.13 5.76
N ILE A 57 -14.81 7.55 6.79
CA ILE A 57 -13.34 7.51 6.90
C ILE A 57 -12.71 6.79 5.70
N TRP A 58 -13.30 5.68 5.23
CA TRP A 58 -12.82 4.99 4.04
C TRP A 58 -12.91 5.87 2.79
N VAL A 59 -14.05 6.53 2.57
CA VAL A 59 -14.25 7.45 1.43
C VAL A 59 -13.24 8.59 1.46
N PHE A 60 -13.12 9.29 2.58
CA PHE A 60 -12.20 10.41 2.70
C PHE A 60 -10.74 9.98 2.60
N SER A 61 -10.36 8.82 3.15
CA SER A 61 -9.00 8.27 2.99
C SER A 61 -8.69 7.97 1.52
N GLY A 62 -9.67 7.47 0.76
CA GLY A 62 -9.55 7.25 -0.68
C GLY A 62 -9.38 8.53 -1.48
N VAL A 63 -10.13 9.59 -1.13
CA VAL A 63 -9.99 10.93 -1.76
C VAL A 63 -8.59 11.51 -1.50
N VAL A 64 -8.10 11.42 -0.26
CA VAL A 64 -6.74 11.87 0.08
C VAL A 64 -5.68 11.07 -0.68
N ALA A 65 -5.83 9.76 -0.76
CA ALA A 65 -4.92 8.90 -1.54
C ALA A 65 -4.92 9.25 -3.03
N LEU A 66 -6.09 9.59 -3.60
CA LEU A 66 -6.20 10.03 -4.98
C LEU A 66 -5.44 11.33 -5.23
N PHE A 67 -5.61 12.35 -4.38
CA PHE A 67 -4.87 13.60 -4.53
C PHE A 67 -3.36 13.41 -4.36
N ALA A 68 -2.93 12.60 -3.38
CA ALA A 68 -1.52 12.25 -3.23
C ALA A 68 -0.96 11.55 -4.48
N ALA A 69 -1.70 10.60 -5.06
CA ALA A 69 -1.30 9.91 -6.28
C ALA A 69 -1.15 10.87 -7.47
N LEU A 70 -2.06 11.83 -7.62
CA LEU A 70 -2.01 12.84 -8.68
C LEU A 70 -0.79 13.77 -8.51
N SER A 71 -0.54 14.27 -7.30
CA SER A 71 0.65 15.10 -7.01
C SER A 71 1.95 14.34 -7.28
N TYR A 72 2.01 13.05 -6.93
CA TYR A 72 3.17 12.23 -7.23
C TYR A 72 3.29 11.93 -8.73
N THR A 73 2.19 11.77 -9.44
CA THR A 73 2.22 11.59 -10.90
C THR A 73 2.85 12.81 -11.55
N GLU A 74 2.44 14.02 -11.18
CA GLU A 74 3.04 15.27 -11.67
C GLU A 74 4.56 15.29 -11.41
N LEU A 75 4.97 14.99 -10.17
CA LEU A 75 6.37 14.97 -9.80
C LEU A 75 7.19 13.90 -10.55
N GLY A 76 6.61 12.72 -10.79
CA GLY A 76 7.21 11.66 -11.58
C GLY A 76 7.30 11.95 -13.07
N THR A 77 6.45 12.83 -13.60
CA THR A 77 6.57 13.34 -14.98
C THR A 77 7.61 14.46 -15.10
N LEU A 78 7.78 15.28 -14.05
CA LEU A 78 8.78 16.34 -14.02
C LEU A 78 10.21 15.82 -13.80
N ILE A 79 10.36 14.80 -12.95
CA ILE A 79 11.65 14.18 -12.62
C ILE A 79 11.54 12.68 -12.98
N PRO A 80 11.75 12.30 -14.26
CA PRO A 80 11.59 10.93 -14.75
C PRO A 80 12.82 10.06 -14.44
N GLU A 81 13.31 10.16 -13.21
CA GLU A 81 14.41 9.37 -12.67
C GLU A 81 13.83 8.33 -11.69
N SER A 82 14.42 7.14 -11.64
CA SER A 82 14.01 6.11 -10.69
C SER A 82 14.42 6.49 -9.26
N GLY A 83 13.67 6.02 -8.26
CA GLY A 83 14.00 6.19 -6.84
C GLY A 83 12.97 6.95 -5.99
N GLY A 84 11.86 7.40 -6.59
CA GLY A 84 10.70 7.94 -5.86
C GLY A 84 11.04 9.16 -5.00
N GLU A 85 10.57 9.17 -3.75
CA GLU A 85 10.70 10.30 -2.82
C GLU A 85 12.15 10.72 -2.60
N PHE A 86 13.07 9.76 -2.56
CA PHE A 86 14.50 10.04 -2.36
C PHE A 86 15.03 10.92 -3.49
N THR A 87 14.75 10.55 -4.73
CA THR A 87 15.22 11.29 -5.92
C THR A 87 14.61 12.68 -5.99
N TYR A 88 13.32 12.82 -5.63
CA TYR A 88 12.66 14.12 -5.58
C TYR A 88 13.27 15.05 -4.54
N ILE A 89 13.51 14.55 -3.33
CA ILE A 89 14.14 15.35 -2.26
C ILE A 89 15.58 15.67 -2.61
N LEU A 90 16.32 14.73 -3.20
CA LEU A 90 17.69 14.96 -3.66
C LEU A 90 17.76 16.07 -4.69
N ARG A 91 16.82 16.12 -5.64
CA ARG A 91 16.81 17.13 -6.71
C ARG A 91 16.40 18.52 -6.21
N ILE A 92 15.44 18.59 -5.29
CA ILE A 92 14.86 19.86 -4.82
C ILE A 92 15.65 20.46 -3.65
N TYR A 93 16.06 19.62 -2.69
CA TYR A 93 16.64 20.06 -1.42
C TYR A 93 18.12 19.64 -1.24
N GLY A 94 18.68 18.89 -2.18
CA GLY A 94 20.07 18.43 -2.14
C GLY A 94 20.31 17.22 -1.24
N SER A 95 21.59 16.86 -1.09
CA SER A 95 22.00 15.58 -0.49
C SER A 95 21.71 15.45 1.00
N PHE A 96 21.69 16.56 1.76
CA PHE A 96 21.54 16.51 3.21
C PHE A 96 20.14 16.04 3.65
N PRO A 97 19.01 16.63 3.18
CA PRO A 97 17.67 16.12 3.49
C PRO A 97 17.37 14.75 2.84
N ALA A 98 17.94 14.49 1.65
CA ALA A 98 17.81 13.21 0.98
C ALA A 98 18.43 12.05 1.79
N PHE A 99 19.57 12.29 2.46
CA PHE A 99 20.19 11.32 3.34
C PHE A 99 19.30 10.93 4.53
N PHE A 100 18.69 11.90 5.21
CA PHE A 100 17.75 11.61 6.30
C PHE A 100 16.50 10.87 5.81
N THR A 101 16.03 11.21 4.62
CA THR A 101 14.94 10.48 3.97
C THR A 101 15.32 9.01 3.76
N ALA A 102 16.47 8.73 3.15
CA ALA A 102 16.96 7.38 2.92
C ALA A 102 17.10 6.59 4.22
N ILE A 103 17.68 7.19 5.27
CA ILE A 103 17.82 6.55 6.59
C ILE A 103 16.45 6.24 7.19
N THR A 104 15.51 7.19 7.16
CA THR A 104 14.16 7.00 7.71
C THR A 104 13.44 5.87 6.98
N PHE A 105 13.57 5.81 5.66
CA PHE A 105 12.99 4.72 4.86
C PHE A 105 13.61 3.35 5.18
N MET A 106 14.94 3.29 5.26
CA MET A 106 15.68 2.05 5.45
C MET A 106 15.57 1.49 6.86
N LEU A 107 15.64 2.35 7.89
CA LEU A 107 15.66 1.93 9.30
C LEU A 107 14.26 1.88 9.92
N LEU A 108 13.33 2.74 9.49
CA LEU A 108 12.01 2.85 10.11
C LEU A 108 10.90 2.34 9.19
N LEU A 109 10.62 3.01 8.07
CA LEU A 109 9.40 2.70 7.29
C LEU A 109 9.36 1.25 6.79
N LYS A 110 10.43 0.77 6.14
CA LYS A 110 10.44 -0.58 5.53
C LYS A 110 10.44 -1.70 6.59
N PRO A 111 11.31 -1.70 7.62
CA PRO A 111 11.31 -2.76 8.63
C PRO A 111 10.00 -2.83 9.43
N PHE A 112 9.46 -1.69 9.86
CA PHE A 112 8.18 -1.66 10.59
C PHE A 112 7.03 -2.19 9.73
N SER A 113 7.02 -1.86 8.44
CA SER A 113 6.01 -2.38 7.52
C SER A 113 6.09 -3.90 7.34
N ILE A 114 7.31 -4.45 7.26
CA ILE A 114 7.52 -5.92 7.20
C ILE A 114 7.06 -6.56 8.51
N ALA A 115 7.43 -6.00 9.66
CA ALA A 115 7.03 -6.49 10.97
C ALA A 115 5.51 -6.48 11.17
N ALA A 116 4.83 -5.38 10.82
CA ALA A 116 3.37 -5.27 10.91
C ALA A 116 2.65 -6.34 10.07
N LYS A 117 3.13 -6.57 8.83
CA LYS A 117 2.60 -7.63 7.96
C LYS A 117 2.84 -9.03 8.53
N ALA A 118 4.04 -9.30 9.06
CA ALA A 118 4.36 -10.58 9.66
C ALA A 118 3.54 -10.87 10.93
N MET A 119 3.34 -9.85 11.78
CA MET A 119 2.45 -9.94 12.95
C MET A 119 1.01 -10.25 12.54
N THR A 120 0.56 -9.70 11.41
CA THR A 120 -0.77 -9.95 10.85
C THR A 120 -0.92 -11.41 10.42
N ILE A 121 0.04 -11.93 9.65
CA ILE A 121 0.06 -13.35 9.25
C ILE A 121 0.01 -14.25 10.49
N ALA A 122 0.85 -13.97 11.50
CA ALA A 122 0.89 -14.75 12.72
C ALA A 122 -0.45 -14.77 13.45
N LYS A 123 -1.12 -13.61 13.59
CA LYS A 123 -2.44 -13.53 14.22
C LYS A 123 -3.51 -14.33 13.47
N TYR A 124 -3.57 -14.21 12.14
CA TYR A 124 -4.55 -14.93 11.33
C TYR A 124 -4.32 -16.44 11.31
N VAL A 125 -3.07 -16.89 11.25
CA VAL A 125 -2.75 -18.33 11.28
C VAL A 125 -3.02 -18.92 12.65
N MET A 126 -2.78 -18.16 13.73
CA MET A 126 -2.98 -18.66 15.10
C MET A 126 -4.43 -18.60 15.57
N ALA A 127 -5.25 -17.66 15.07
CA ALA A 127 -6.62 -17.46 15.56
C ALA A 127 -7.49 -18.75 15.62
N PRO A 128 -7.46 -19.67 14.64
CA PRO A 128 -8.24 -20.91 14.70
C PRO A 128 -7.82 -21.88 15.82
N PHE A 129 -6.57 -21.81 16.28
CA PHE A 129 -6.04 -22.70 17.33
C PHE A 129 -6.34 -22.19 18.76
N TYR A 130 -6.84 -20.96 18.88
CA TYR A 130 -7.20 -20.33 20.15
C TYR A 130 -8.65 -19.81 20.10
N PRO A 131 -9.65 -20.70 19.95
CA PRO A 131 -11.04 -20.28 19.88
C PRO A 131 -11.46 -19.63 21.21
N GLY A 132 -11.91 -18.37 21.16
CA GLY A 132 -12.41 -17.64 22.32
C GLY A 132 -11.34 -17.04 23.25
N CYS A 133 -10.05 -17.16 22.91
CA CYS A 133 -8.98 -16.50 23.67
C CYS A 133 -7.89 -15.92 22.74
N PRO A 134 -7.24 -14.81 23.11
CA PRO A 134 -6.16 -14.27 22.31
C PRO A 134 -4.93 -15.21 22.36
N PRO A 135 -4.25 -15.48 21.23
CA PRO A 135 -3.06 -16.30 21.22
C PRO A 135 -1.93 -15.66 22.06
N PRO A 136 -1.09 -16.45 22.75
CA PRO A 136 0.01 -15.93 23.54
C PRO A 136 0.93 -15.02 22.72
N GLN A 137 1.24 -13.83 23.24
CA GLN A 137 2.01 -12.82 22.48
C GLN A 137 3.38 -13.33 22.04
N LEU A 138 4.03 -14.16 22.87
CA LEU A 138 5.32 -14.75 22.52
C LEU A 138 5.20 -15.67 21.30
N ALA A 139 4.16 -16.51 21.24
CA ALA A 139 3.93 -17.41 20.12
C ALA A 139 3.70 -16.62 18.82
N VAL A 140 2.87 -15.56 18.87
CA VAL A 140 2.61 -14.67 17.72
C VAL A 140 3.91 -14.03 17.23
N LYS A 141 4.74 -13.50 18.14
CA LYS A 141 6.03 -12.87 17.80
C LYS A 141 7.01 -13.87 17.19
N CYS A 142 7.12 -15.08 17.75
CA CYS A 142 7.99 -16.13 17.22
C CYS A 142 7.54 -16.56 15.81
N PHE A 143 6.24 -16.73 15.58
CA PHE A 143 5.72 -17.08 14.26
C PHE A 143 5.89 -15.94 13.24
N ALA A 144 5.72 -14.69 13.66
CA ALA A 144 6.00 -13.53 12.82
C ALA A 144 7.47 -13.49 12.41
N ALA A 145 8.40 -13.67 13.35
CA ALA A 145 9.84 -13.74 13.06
C ALA A 145 10.18 -14.90 12.10
N PHE A 146 9.60 -16.08 12.35
CA PHE A 146 9.73 -17.23 11.45
C PHE A 146 9.25 -16.92 10.03
N SER A 147 8.08 -16.27 9.90
CA SER A 147 7.52 -15.87 8.60
C SER A 147 8.44 -14.92 7.84
N ILE A 148 9.05 -13.95 8.53
CA ILE A 148 10.03 -13.03 7.94
C ILE A 148 11.25 -13.80 7.44
N LEU A 149 11.79 -14.73 8.24
CA LEU A 149 12.95 -15.53 7.86
C LEU A 149 12.65 -16.42 6.64
N VAL A 150 11.49 -17.06 6.59
CA VAL A 150 11.09 -17.89 5.44
C VAL A 150 11.00 -17.05 4.16
N VAL A 151 10.36 -15.90 4.22
CA VAL A 151 10.24 -15.00 3.07
C VAL A 151 11.61 -14.46 2.65
N ALA A 152 12.46 -14.06 3.60
CA ALA A 152 13.81 -13.60 3.33
C ALA A 152 14.66 -14.69 2.66
N MET A 153 14.67 -15.90 3.22
CA MET A 153 15.39 -17.05 2.66
C MET A 153 14.89 -17.40 1.25
N THR A 154 13.58 -17.35 1.02
CA THR A 154 13.00 -17.62 -0.31
C THR A 154 13.49 -16.59 -1.34
N ASN A 155 13.53 -15.31 -0.95
CA ASN A 155 14.03 -14.23 -1.81
C ASN A 155 15.53 -14.36 -2.10
N ILE A 156 16.34 -14.75 -1.11
CA ILE A 156 17.79 -14.93 -1.26
C ILE A 156 18.11 -16.14 -2.14
N LEU A 157 17.41 -17.26 -1.96
CA LEU A 157 17.71 -18.52 -2.66
C LEU A 157 17.16 -18.55 -4.09
N ASN A 158 15.94 -18.06 -4.33
CA ASN A 158 15.31 -18.15 -5.64
C ASN A 158 14.26 -17.05 -5.88
N VAL A 159 14.69 -15.95 -6.49
CA VAL A 159 13.80 -14.83 -6.84
C VAL A 159 12.65 -15.25 -7.76
N ARG A 160 12.85 -16.22 -8.66
CA ARG A 160 11.78 -16.70 -9.56
C ARG A 160 10.68 -17.43 -8.78
N LEU A 161 11.06 -18.18 -7.74
CA LEU A 161 10.08 -18.80 -6.83
C LEU A 161 9.31 -17.73 -6.05
N ALA A 162 10.02 -16.73 -5.51
CA ALA A 162 9.38 -15.62 -4.79
C ALA A 162 8.34 -14.89 -5.67
N LEU A 163 8.66 -14.62 -6.93
CA LEU A 163 7.73 -14.02 -7.89
C LEU A 163 6.50 -14.89 -8.16
N ARG A 164 6.67 -16.22 -8.34
CA ARG A 164 5.53 -17.14 -8.51
C ARG A 164 4.63 -17.16 -7.28
N VAL A 165 5.21 -17.22 -6.08
CA VAL A 165 4.48 -17.18 -4.81
C VAL A 165 3.71 -15.86 -4.66
N GLN A 166 4.31 -14.73 -5.05
CA GLN A 166 3.63 -13.44 -5.05
C GLN A 166 2.42 -13.41 -5.99
N VAL A 167 2.51 -14.00 -7.19
CA VAL A 167 1.37 -14.11 -8.12
C VAL A 167 0.25 -14.97 -7.52
N ILE A 168 0.58 -16.10 -6.91
CA ILE A 168 -0.40 -16.96 -6.23
C ILE A 168 -1.11 -16.17 -5.12
N PHE A 169 -0.37 -15.44 -4.28
CA PHE A 169 -0.96 -14.62 -3.23
C PHE A 169 -1.79 -13.46 -3.77
N LEU A 170 -1.43 -12.87 -4.90
CA LEU A 170 -2.23 -11.84 -5.56
C LEU A 170 -3.58 -12.42 -5.98
N VAL A 171 -3.59 -13.56 -6.68
CA VAL A 171 -4.82 -14.23 -7.12
C VAL A 171 -5.69 -14.62 -5.91
N ALA A 172 -5.09 -15.22 -4.88
CA ALA A 172 -5.79 -15.60 -3.66
C ALA A 172 -6.42 -14.41 -2.94
N LYS A 173 -5.72 -13.26 -2.88
CA LYS A 173 -6.27 -12.02 -2.29
C LYS A 173 -7.46 -11.50 -3.09
N VAL A 174 -7.33 -11.39 -4.41
CA VAL A 174 -8.41 -10.91 -5.28
C VAL A 174 -9.63 -11.82 -5.13
N PHE A 175 -9.44 -13.14 -5.18
CA PHE A 175 -10.50 -14.12 -4.97
C PHE A 175 -11.19 -13.95 -3.60
N SER A 176 -10.41 -13.82 -2.52
CA SER A 176 -10.94 -13.63 -1.17
C SER A 176 -11.77 -12.34 -1.07
N LEU A 177 -11.31 -11.24 -1.68
CA LEU A 177 -12.06 -9.98 -1.70
C LEU A 177 -13.35 -10.10 -2.50
N THR A 178 -13.32 -10.75 -3.67
CA THR A 178 -14.53 -11.01 -4.45
C THR A 178 -15.55 -11.84 -3.65
N PHE A 179 -15.09 -12.87 -2.94
CA PHE A 179 -15.95 -13.67 -2.08
C PHE A 179 -16.59 -12.84 -0.95
N ILE A 180 -15.81 -11.99 -0.27
CA ILE A 180 -16.32 -11.10 0.79
C ILE A 180 -17.36 -10.12 0.23
N VAL A 181 -17.10 -9.51 -0.92
CA VAL A 181 -18.03 -8.54 -1.54
C VAL A 181 -19.33 -9.22 -1.94
N ILE A 182 -19.26 -10.38 -2.61
CA ILE A 182 -20.46 -11.11 -3.03
C ILE A 182 -21.25 -11.59 -1.80
N GLY A 183 -20.59 -12.16 -0.80
CA GLY A 183 -21.23 -12.59 0.45
C GLY A 183 -21.95 -11.44 1.15
N GLY A 184 -21.27 -10.29 1.29
CA GLY A 184 -21.88 -9.08 1.87
C GLY A 184 -23.08 -8.58 1.08
N LEU A 185 -23.02 -8.57 -0.26
CA LEU A 185 -24.16 -8.18 -1.10
C LEU A 185 -25.34 -9.14 -0.95
N VAL A 186 -25.08 -10.45 -0.89
CA VAL A 186 -26.13 -11.46 -0.72
C VAL A 186 -26.84 -11.27 0.62
N GLU A 187 -26.11 -11.07 1.71
CA GLU A 187 -26.67 -10.80 3.04
C GLU A 187 -27.52 -9.51 3.06
N VAL A 188 -27.03 -8.43 2.44
CA VAL A 188 -27.78 -7.17 2.34
C VAL A 188 -29.08 -7.33 1.53
N ILE A 189 -29.08 -8.17 0.49
CA ILE A 189 -30.27 -8.40 -0.34
C ILE A 189 -31.28 -9.33 0.36
N GLN A 190 -30.81 -10.33 1.11
CA GLN A 190 -31.66 -11.34 1.74
C GLN A 190 -32.20 -10.92 3.12
N SER A 191 -31.49 -10.06 3.85
CA SER A 191 -31.83 -9.70 5.22
C SER A 191 -31.95 -8.19 5.39
N SER A 192 -33.19 -7.69 5.41
CA SER A 192 -33.50 -6.29 5.70
C SER A 192 -33.04 -5.86 7.09
N THR A 193 -32.91 -6.79 8.04
CA THR A 193 -32.41 -6.54 9.40
C THR A 193 -30.96 -6.04 9.42
N VAL A 194 -30.11 -6.50 8.50
CA VAL A 194 -28.71 -6.04 8.42
C VAL A 194 -28.66 -4.56 8.07
N ILE A 195 -29.57 -4.11 7.19
CA ILE A 195 -29.71 -2.71 6.79
C ILE A 195 -30.26 -1.90 7.96
N GLU A 196 -31.34 -2.36 8.60
CA GLU A 196 -31.98 -1.64 9.72
C GLU A 196 -31.06 -1.48 10.94
N GLU A 197 -30.30 -2.51 11.29
CA GLU A 197 -29.42 -2.49 12.47
C GLU A 197 -28.14 -1.69 12.26
N ASN A 198 -27.59 -1.64 11.04
CA ASN A 198 -26.25 -1.07 10.79
C ASN A 198 -26.24 0.16 9.88
N PHE A 199 -27.23 0.32 9.01
CA PHE A 199 -27.24 1.33 7.94
C PHE A 199 -28.43 2.28 7.99
N ASP A 200 -29.41 2.06 8.87
CA ASP A 200 -30.45 3.06 9.12
C ASP A 200 -29.82 4.32 9.73
N VAL A 201 -30.27 5.50 9.33
CA VAL A 201 -29.60 6.78 9.62
C VAL A 201 -29.49 7.02 11.13
N GLU A 202 -30.48 6.56 11.91
CA GLU A 202 -30.49 6.68 13.37
C GLU A 202 -29.45 5.77 14.04
N ASN A 203 -29.22 4.56 13.52
CA ASN A 203 -28.31 3.57 14.10
C ASN A 203 -26.89 3.67 13.54
N ALA A 204 -26.74 4.05 12.27
CA ALA A 204 -25.47 4.04 11.54
C ALA A 204 -24.42 4.97 12.16
N PHE A 205 -24.84 6.04 12.83
CA PHE A 205 -23.97 7.01 13.50
C PHE A 205 -24.05 6.95 15.03
N GLN A 206 -24.79 5.99 15.58
CA GLN A 206 -24.90 5.83 17.02
C GLN A 206 -23.53 5.42 17.61
N GLY A 207 -23.12 6.08 18.69
CA GLY A 207 -21.83 5.81 19.34
C GLY A 207 -20.61 6.35 18.57
N THR A 208 -20.80 7.27 17.62
CA THR A 208 -19.68 7.88 16.89
C THR A 208 -18.81 8.72 17.82
N GLU A 209 -17.51 8.44 17.83
CA GLU A 209 -16.50 9.20 18.56
C GLU A 209 -15.91 10.31 17.68
N TYR A 210 -16.18 11.57 18.03
CA TYR A 210 -15.76 12.75 17.26
C TYR A 210 -14.43 13.37 17.73
N SER A 211 -13.69 12.68 18.59
CA SER A 211 -12.40 13.18 19.06
C SER A 211 -11.41 13.27 17.89
N VAL A 212 -10.72 14.41 17.78
CA VAL A 212 -9.70 14.62 16.74
C VAL A 212 -8.63 13.52 16.78
N GLY A 213 -8.29 13.03 17.98
CA GLY A 213 -7.31 11.95 18.15
C GLY A 213 -7.81 10.61 17.60
N THR A 214 -9.05 10.23 17.87
CA THR A 214 -9.61 8.95 17.40
C THR A 214 -9.87 8.98 15.89
N LEU A 215 -10.39 10.09 15.38
CA LEU A 215 -10.56 10.32 13.94
C LEU A 215 -9.21 10.29 13.22
N GLY A 216 -8.17 10.94 13.76
CA GLY A 216 -6.82 10.90 13.21
C GLY A 216 -6.25 9.48 13.14
N MET A 217 -6.45 8.67 14.18
CA MET A 217 -6.03 7.27 14.19
C MET A 217 -6.83 6.41 13.19
N ALA A 218 -8.12 6.68 13.03
CA ALA A 218 -8.95 6.00 12.03
C ALA A 218 -8.49 6.33 10.60
N PHE A 219 -8.22 7.61 10.31
CA PHE A 219 -7.63 8.04 9.04
C PHE A 219 -6.28 7.40 8.78
N TYR A 220 -5.42 7.31 9.80
CA TYR A 220 -4.13 6.63 9.69
C TYR A 220 -4.30 5.17 9.25
N GLN A 221 -5.28 4.45 9.82
CA GLN A 221 -5.58 3.07 9.45
C GLN A 221 -6.18 2.95 8.04
N GLY A 222 -7.03 3.90 7.63
CA GLY A 222 -7.57 3.97 6.28
C GLY A 222 -6.48 4.23 5.23
N LEU A 223 -5.63 5.23 5.46
CA LEU A 223 -4.50 5.57 4.60
C LEU A 223 -3.47 4.44 4.51
N TRP A 224 -3.25 3.68 5.60
CA TRP A 224 -2.43 2.47 5.57
C TRP A 224 -2.96 1.45 4.55
N SER A 225 -4.27 1.29 4.45
CA SER A 225 -4.89 0.37 3.49
C SER A 225 -4.82 0.85 2.05
N TYR A 226 -4.79 2.16 1.82
CA TYR A 226 -4.59 2.75 0.49
C TYR A 226 -3.10 2.91 0.12
N GLY A 227 -2.17 2.56 1.01
CA GLY A 227 -0.74 2.73 0.79
C GLY A 227 -0.25 1.98 -0.45
N GLY A 228 0.63 2.61 -1.22
CA GLY A 228 1.24 2.02 -2.42
C GLY A 228 1.03 2.82 -3.71
N TRP A 229 0.28 3.92 -3.64
CA TRP A 229 0.05 4.84 -4.75
C TRP A 229 1.34 5.45 -5.34
N CYS A 230 2.42 5.61 -4.56
CA CYS A 230 3.71 6.11 -5.03
C CYS A 230 4.61 5.06 -5.68
N ASN A 231 4.26 3.77 -5.68
CA ASN A 231 5.19 2.71 -6.11
C ASN A 231 5.60 2.82 -7.58
N LEU A 232 4.75 3.40 -8.43
CA LEU A 232 5.06 3.59 -9.85
C LEU A 232 6.22 4.57 -10.04
N ASN A 233 6.37 5.55 -9.13
CA ASN A 233 7.43 6.56 -9.12
C ASN A 233 8.83 5.98 -8.86
N TYR A 234 8.91 4.75 -8.37
CA TYR A 234 10.18 4.05 -8.18
C TYR A 234 10.68 3.35 -9.44
N VAL A 235 9.82 3.14 -10.44
CA VAL A 235 10.11 2.41 -11.68
C VAL A 235 9.79 3.27 -12.92
N THR A 236 9.90 4.58 -12.77
CA THR A 236 9.57 5.58 -13.82
C THR A 236 10.41 5.42 -15.08
N GLU A 237 11.68 5.04 -14.96
CA GLU A 237 12.57 4.82 -16.11
C GLU A 237 12.19 3.60 -16.95
N GLU A 238 11.45 2.65 -16.38
CA GLU A 238 10.95 1.45 -17.06
C GLU A 238 9.61 1.70 -17.78
N LEU A 239 8.98 2.86 -17.58
CA LEU A 239 7.70 3.20 -18.20
C LEU A 239 7.85 3.62 -19.67
N ASN A 240 6.98 3.06 -20.51
CA ASN A 240 6.84 3.47 -21.90
C ASN A 240 5.98 4.75 -22.00
N LYS A 241 6.60 5.86 -22.43
CA LYS A 241 5.97 7.19 -22.61
C LYS A 241 5.31 7.75 -21.33
N PRO A 242 6.08 8.09 -20.29
CA PRO A 242 5.54 8.62 -19.04
C PRO A 242 4.77 9.96 -19.23
N GLU A 243 5.13 10.72 -20.27
CA GLU A 243 4.62 12.07 -20.55
C GLU A 243 3.23 12.08 -21.21
N VAL A 244 2.81 10.96 -21.80
CA VAL A 244 1.62 10.92 -22.67
C VAL A 244 0.45 10.31 -21.91
N ARG A 245 -0.20 11.09 -21.01
CA ARG A 245 -1.67 11.04 -20.70
C ARG A 245 -2.13 11.80 -19.42
N LEU A 246 -1.65 13.02 -19.19
CA LEU A 246 -2.50 14.04 -18.56
C LEU A 246 -3.07 14.93 -19.66
N LYS A 247 -4.07 14.42 -20.40
CA LYS A 247 -4.88 15.27 -21.29
C LYS A 247 -5.72 16.19 -20.40
N GLY A 248 -5.17 17.33 -20.01
CA GLY A 248 -5.85 18.32 -19.18
C GLY A 248 -4.99 19.52 -18.74
N SER A 249 -3.66 19.47 -18.84
CA SER A 249 -2.80 20.60 -18.48
C SER A 249 -1.93 21.05 -19.65
N GLU A 250 -2.56 21.53 -20.71
CA GLU A 250 -1.96 22.59 -21.52
C GLU A 250 -2.22 23.89 -20.78
N VAL A 251 -1.29 24.30 -19.91
CA VAL A 251 -1.22 25.68 -19.46
C VAL A 251 -0.24 26.36 -20.39
N THR A 252 -0.79 27.25 -21.22
CA THR A 252 -0.12 28.31 -21.98
C THR A 252 0.95 29.04 -21.19
#